data_AF-A0A0D0R121-F1
#
_entry.id   AF-A0A0D0R121-F1
#
_cell.length_a   1.000
_cell.length_b   1.000
_cell.length_c   1.000
_cell.angle_alpha   90.00
_cell.angle_beta   90.00
_cell.angle_gamma   90.00
#
_symmetry.space_group_name_H-M   'P 1'
#
loop_
_entity.id
_entity.type
_entity.pdbx_description
1 polymer ?
#
loop_
_entity_poly.entity_id
_entity_poly.type
_entity_poly.pdbx_seq_one_letter_code
_entity_poly.pdbx_strand_id
1 'polypeptide(L)'
;MYVNNVREALDRLTEDEFEEYLKRLRLVLRKRYKKNVKPSDLKNRVKEFINGKDPKIDYFESYLLTFDELSVNGAINALHNKKIKIPKTWRQLLLSVTEDRTLSPEVVKHLEDEQILSEIKALFYNSIEYCKNENRDKFFTNLYIFNNFLKIK
;
A
#
# COMPACT_ATOMS: atom_id res chain seq x y z
N MET A 1 7.17 9.01 23.54
CA MET A 1 5.77 9.01 23.05
C MET A 1 5.69 8.53 21.61
N TYR A 2 6.19 9.27 20.63
CA TYR A 2 6.09 8.91 19.20
C TYR A 2 6.75 7.58 18.82
N VAL A 3 7.95 7.28 19.34
CA VAL A 3 8.63 5.99 19.09
C VAL A 3 7.79 4.80 19.58
N ASN A 4 7.15 4.94 20.75
CA ASN A 4 6.28 3.90 21.30
C ASN A 4 5.03 3.71 20.44
N ASN A 5 4.47 4.78 19.88
CA ASN A 5 3.34 4.68 18.96
C ASN A 5 3.70 3.88 17.69
N VAL A 6 4.93 4.04 17.17
CA VAL A 6 5.42 3.24 16.03
C VAL A 6 5.62 1.78 16.42
N ARG A 7 6.11 1.49 17.64
CA ARG A 7 6.19 0.12 18.17
C ARG A 7 4.81 -0.54 18.24
N GLU A 8 3.84 0.14 18.83
CA GLU A 8 2.46 -0.33 18.90
C GLU A 8 1.83 -0.51 17.52
N ALA A 9 2.11 0.38 16.57
CA ALA A 9 1.61 0.26 15.21
C ALA A 9 2.14 -0.99 14.49
N LEU A 10 3.41 -1.35 14.72
CA LEU A 10 4.01 -2.58 14.20
C LEU A 10 3.45 -3.83 14.89
N ASP A 11 3.26 -3.76 16.21
CA ASP A 11 2.75 -4.88 17.01
C ASP A 11 1.29 -5.24 16.69
N ARG A 12 0.50 -4.25 16.24
CA ARG A 12 -0.90 -4.45 15.83
C ARG A 12 -1.07 -5.02 14.42
N LEU A 13 -0.01 -5.19 13.64
CA LEU A 13 -0.10 -5.79 12.31
C LEU A 13 -0.44 -7.27 12.42
N THR A 14 -1.35 -7.75 11.57
CA THR A 14 -1.58 -9.20 11.45
C THR A 14 -0.34 -9.89 10.88
N GLU A 15 -0.21 -11.21 11.02
CA GLU A 15 0.95 -11.94 10.48
C GLU A 15 1.20 -11.67 8.99
N ASP A 16 0.13 -11.69 8.17
CA ASP A 16 0.21 -11.34 6.74
C ASP A 16 0.66 -9.89 6.48
N GLU A 17 0.16 -8.94 7.28
CA GLU A 17 0.52 -7.52 7.16
C GLU A 17 1.96 -7.29 7.57
N PHE A 18 2.42 -8.00 8.61
CA PHE A 18 3.78 -7.95 9.09
C PHE A 18 4.75 -8.54 8.05
N GLU A 19 4.41 -9.65 7.41
CA GLU A 19 5.24 -10.23 6.34
C GLU A 19 5.31 -9.32 5.10
N GLU A 20 4.20 -8.69 4.69
CA GLU A 20 4.23 -7.70 3.61
C GLU A 20 5.04 -6.45 4.02
N TYR A 21 4.90 -6.01 5.27
CA TYR A 21 5.68 -4.92 5.83
C TYR A 21 7.18 -5.20 5.76
N LEU A 22 7.64 -6.39 6.17
CA LEU A 22 9.04 -6.79 6.10
C LEU A 22 9.56 -6.82 4.65
N LYS A 23 8.75 -7.26 3.69
CA LYS A 23 9.11 -7.23 2.26
C LYS A 23 9.34 -5.79 1.78
N ARG A 24 8.42 -4.87 2.10
CA ARG A 24 8.54 -3.45 1.73
C ARG A 24 9.68 -2.75 2.43
N LEU A 25 9.84 -2.97 3.73
CA LEU A 25 10.95 -2.43 4.52
C LEU A 25 12.31 -2.80 3.91
N ARG A 26 12.46 -4.06 3.46
CA ARG A 26 13.69 -4.51 2.80
C ARG A 26 13.95 -3.76 1.49
N LEU A 27 12.91 -3.45 0.71
CA LEU A 27 13.01 -2.63 -0.51
C LEU A 27 13.39 -1.19 -0.19
N VAL A 28 12.76 -0.57 0.83
CA VAL A 28 13.09 0.78 1.30
C VAL A 28 14.54 0.87 1.73
N LEU A 29 15.00 -0.06 2.58
CA LEU A 29 16.39 -0.14 3.05
C LEU A 29 17.39 -0.26 1.90
N ARG A 30 17.07 -1.09 0.89
CA ARG A 30 17.93 -1.27 -0.28
C ARG A 30 17.95 -0.03 -1.17
N LYS A 31 16.81 0.59 -1.44
CA LYS A 31 16.69 1.72 -2.39
C LYS A 31 17.24 3.02 -1.81
N ARG A 32 16.80 3.38 -0.59
CA ARG A 32 17.08 4.66 0.08
C ARG A 32 18.41 4.67 0.83
N TYR A 33 18.76 3.55 1.48
CA TYR A 33 19.93 3.48 2.37
C TYR A 33 21.04 2.56 1.86
N LYS A 34 20.87 1.94 0.68
CA LYS A 34 21.81 0.98 0.08
C LYS A 34 22.16 -0.20 1.01
N LYS A 35 21.28 -0.54 1.95
CA LYS A 35 21.48 -1.64 2.90
C LYS A 35 20.88 -2.92 2.36
N ASN A 36 21.67 -3.98 2.31
CA ASN A 36 21.18 -5.32 2.00
C ASN A 36 21.14 -6.17 3.27
N VAL A 37 19.94 -6.33 3.84
CA VAL A 37 19.72 -7.08 5.08
C VAL A 37 19.08 -8.43 4.74
N LYS A 38 19.51 -9.51 5.39
CA LYS A 38 18.88 -10.82 5.27
C LYS A 38 17.47 -10.80 5.88
N PRO A 39 16.49 -11.53 5.31
CA PRO A 39 15.12 -11.52 5.83
C PRO A 39 15.01 -11.90 7.31
N SER A 40 15.74 -12.92 7.76
CA SER A 40 15.77 -13.37 9.15
C SER A 40 16.24 -12.26 10.10
N ASP A 41 17.33 -11.58 9.73
CA ASP A 41 17.94 -10.54 10.55
C ASP A 41 17.05 -9.30 10.61
N LEU A 42 16.37 -8.98 9.50
CA LEU A 42 15.42 -7.88 9.45
C LEU A 42 14.22 -8.13 10.37
N LYS A 43 13.65 -9.34 10.31
CA LYS A 43 12.53 -9.76 11.17
C LYS A 43 12.91 -9.67 12.64
N ASN A 44 14.10 -10.16 13.01
CA ASN A 44 14.60 -10.09 14.39
C ASN A 44 14.79 -8.64 14.84
N ARG A 45 15.39 -7.78 14.02
CA ARG A 45 15.58 -6.35 14.37
C ARG A 45 14.27 -5.62 14.59
N VAL A 46 13.25 -5.89 13.77
CA VAL A 46 11.92 -5.28 13.95
C VAL A 46 11.26 -5.80 15.24
N LYS A 47 11.36 -7.10 15.54
CA LYS A 47 10.88 -7.65 16.82
C LYS A 47 11.59 -7.08 18.04
N GLU A 48 12.91 -6.93 17.97
CA GLU A 48 13.68 -6.27 19.03
C GLU A 48 13.21 -4.82 19.24
N PHE A 49 12.94 -4.10 18.14
CA PHE A 49 12.42 -2.73 18.21
C PHE A 49 11.04 -2.68 18.88
N ILE A 50 10.12 -3.56 18.49
CA ILE A 50 8.80 -3.71 19.12
C ILE A 50 8.94 -3.95 20.62
N ASN A 51 9.88 -4.82 21.01
CA ASN A 51 10.16 -5.17 22.41
C ASN A 51 10.94 -4.10 23.19
N GLY A 52 11.10 -2.89 22.66
CA GLY A 52 11.66 -1.74 23.38
C GLY A 52 13.13 -1.45 23.11
N LYS A 53 13.82 -2.22 22.26
CA LYS A 53 15.17 -1.85 21.83
C LYS A 53 15.12 -0.62 20.94
N ASP A 54 16.05 0.31 21.11
CA ASP A 54 16.09 1.48 20.24
C ASP A 54 16.75 1.14 18.89
N PRO A 55 16.15 1.54 17.76
CA PRO A 55 16.72 1.33 16.45
C PRO A 55 17.75 2.43 16.16
N LYS A 56 18.63 2.19 15.19
CA LYS A 56 19.40 3.30 14.62
C LYS A 56 18.46 4.23 13.84
N ILE A 57 18.84 5.49 13.72
CA ILE A 57 17.99 6.53 13.11
C ILE A 57 17.53 6.18 11.70
N ASP A 58 18.42 5.61 10.89
CA ASP A 58 18.13 5.17 9.53
C ASP A 58 17.12 4.00 9.46
N TYR A 59 17.13 3.11 10.47
CA TYR A 59 16.10 2.09 10.60
C TYR A 59 14.77 2.68 11.03
N PHE A 60 14.77 3.60 11.98
CA PHE A 60 13.54 4.28 12.41
C PHE A 60 12.86 5.01 11.26
N GLU A 61 13.61 5.79 10.49
CA GLU A 61 13.11 6.49 9.31
C GLU A 61 12.61 5.50 8.26
N SER A 62 13.33 4.39 8.03
CA SER A 62 12.86 3.35 7.12
C SER A 62 11.54 2.71 7.56
N TYR A 63 11.25 2.63 8.87
CA TYR A 63 9.97 2.11 9.35
C TYR A 63 8.81 3.03 8.98
N LEU A 64 8.98 4.33 9.14
CA LEU A 64 7.98 5.33 8.79
C LEU A 64 7.74 5.35 7.27
N LEU A 65 8.80 5.40 6.48
CA LEU A 65 8.70 5.35 5.02
C LEU A 65 7.99 4.08 4.53
N THR A 66 8.22 2.95 5.20
CA THR A 66 7.54 1.69 4.86
C THR A 66 6.03 1.79 5.12
N PHE A 67 5.61 2.47 6.20
CA PHE A 67 4.19 2.69 6.44
C PHE A 67 3.55 3.57 5.36
N ASP A 68 4.23 4.61 4.90
CA ASP A 68 3.75 5.45 3.79
C ASP A 68 3.69 4.68 2.46
N GLU A 69 4.61 3.75 2.20
CA GLU A 69 4.51 2.86 1.02
C GLU A 69 3.31 1.91 1.08
N LEU A 70 2.81 1.59 2.28
CA LEU A 70 1.75 0.62 2.50
C LEU A 70 0.37 1.23 2.71
N SER A 71 0.30 2.49 3.14
CA SER A 71 -0.93 3.16 3.49
C SER A 71 -0.76 4.66 3.35
N VAL A 72 -1.78 5.33 2.80
CA VAL A 72 -1.80 6.79 2.71
C VAL A 72 -1.66 7.39 4.11
N ASN A 73 -0.71 8.31 4.26
CA ASN A 73 -0.32 8.91 5.56
C ASN A 73 0.05 7.87 6.63
N GLY A 74 0.58 6.71 6.23
CA GLY A 74 0.91 5.62 7.12
C GLY A 74 1.87 6.02 8.24
N ALA A 75 2.92 6.80 7.93
CA ALA A 75 3.87 7.29 8.91
C ALA A 75 3.20 8.21 9.95
N ILE A 76 2.39 9.17 9.49
CA ILE A 76 1.66 10.10 10.36
C ILE A 76 0.68 9.32 11.25
N ASN A 77 0.00 8.33 10.68
CA ASN A 77 -0.92 7.47 11.41
C ASN A 77 -0.18 6.63 12.47
N ALA A 78 1.00 6.07 12.15
CA ALA A 78 1.85 5.36 13.09
C ALA A 78 2.26 6.26 14.26
N LEU A 79 2.72 7.48 13.95
CA LEU A 79 3.17 8.45 14.95
C LEU A 79 2.03 8.93 15.86
N HIS A 80 0.80 9.01 15.36
CA HIS A 80 -0.38 9.43 16.12
C HIS A 80 -1.16 8.27 16.76
N ASN A 81 -0.59 7.05 16.76
CA ASN A 81 -1.25 5.84 17.27
C ASN A 81 -2.63 5.56 16.64
N LYS A 82 -2.82 5.98 15.38
CA LYS A 82 -4.01 5.69 14.60
C LYS A 82 -3.88 4.32 13.95
N LYS A 83 -5.01 3.64 13.74
CA LYS A 83 -5.03 2.35 13.02
C LYS A 83 -4.55 2.56 11.58
N ILE A 84 -3.41 1.98 11.24
CA ILE A 84 -2.88 1.95 9.88
C ILE A 84 -3.69 0.93 9.09
N LYS A 85 -4.31 1.37 8.00
CA LYS A 85 -5.14 0.51 7.18
C LYS A 85 -4.41 0.28 5.86
N ILE A 86 -3.73 -0.86 5.76
CA ILE A 86 -3.15 -1.32 4.50
C ILE A 86 -4.33 -1.63 3.55
N PRO A 87 -4.35 -1.13 2.30
CA PRO A 87 -5.43 -1.39 1.35
C PRO A 87 -5.64 -2.88 1.11
N LYS A 88 -6.69 -3.44 1.71
CA LYS A 88 -7.15 -4.83 1.46
C LYS A 88 -8.53 -4.86 0.78
N THR A 89 -9.13 -3.71 0.53
CA THR A 89 -10.50 -3.58 0.02
C THR A 89 -10.56 -2.67 -1.22
N TRP A 90 -11.54 -2.92 -2.09
CA TRP A 90 -11.87 -2.12 -3.26
C TRP A 90 -11.92 -0.61 -2.97
N ARG A 91 -12.53 -0.23 -1.85
CA ARG A 91 -12.62 1.17 -1.42
C ARG A 91 -11.24 1.82 -1.25
N GLN A 92 -10.27 1.09 -0.70
CA GLN A 92 -8.94 1.63 -0.45
C GLN A 92 -8.09 1.68 -1.71
N LEU A 93 -8.26 0.71 -2.63
CA LEU A 93 -7.64 0.73 -3.95
C LEU A 93 -8.13 1.93 -4.77
N LEU A 94 -9.45 2.19 -4.76
CA LEU A 94 -10.02 3.34 -5.47
C LEU A 94 -9.49 4.65 -4.91
N LEU A 95 -9.47 4.81 -3.58
CA LEU A 95 -8.92 6.02 -2.95
C LEU A 95 -7.47 6.28 -3.34
N SER A 96 -6.60 5.26 -3.33
CA SER A 96 -5.18 5.44 -3.68
C SER A 96 -4.95 5.80 -5.15
N VAL A 97 -5.82 5.38 -6.07
CA VAL A 97 -5.72 5.73 -7.50
C VAL A 97 -6.27 7.12 -7.79
N THR A 98 -7.26 7.57 -7.01
CA THR A 98 -7.91 8.88 -7.20
C THR A 98 -7.21 10.05 -6.54
N GLU A 99 -6.28 9.83 -5.60
CA GLU A 99 -5.52 10.92 -4.96
C GLU A 99 -4.48 11.56 -5.92
N ASP A 100 -3.90 10.78 -6.84
CA ASP A 100 -2.86 11.25 -7.76
C ASP A 100 -3.39 11.80 -9.09
N ARG A 101 -4.69 11.65 -9.38
CA ARG A 101 -5.27 11.95 -10.69
C ARG A 101 -6.65 12.58 -10.58
N THR A 102 -6.75 13.83 -11.02
CA THR A 102 -8.03 14.52 -11.18
C THR A 102 -8.69 14.10 -12.50
N LEU A 103 -9.98 13.79 -12.45
CA LEU A 103 -10.80 13.60 -13.66
C LEU A 103 -10.86 14.90 -14.47
N SER A 104 -10.95 14.79 -15.79
CA SER A 104 -11.08 15.98 -16.65
C SER A 104 -12.43 16.66 -16.43
N PRO A 105 -12.54 17.99 -16.65
CA PRO A 105 -13.79 18.71 -16.47
C PRO A 105 -14.95 18.16 -17.29
N GLU A 106 -14.68 17.58 -18.47
CA GLU A 106 -15.68 16.93 -19.32
C GLU A 106 -16.30 15.72 -18.62
N VAL A 107 -15.47 14.88 -17.98
CA VAL A 107 -15.95 13.69 -17.26
C VAL A 107 -16.73 14.09 -16.00
N VAL A 108 -16.26 15.12 -15.27
CA VAL A 108 -16.88 15.57 -14.02
C VAL A 108 -18.34 16.01 -14.23
N LYS A 109 -18.64 16.67 -15.36
CA LYS A 109 -20.00 17.11 -15.71
C LYS A 109 -21.02 15.97 -15.79
N HIS A 110 -20.56 14.74 -16.00
CA HIS A 110 -21.40 13.57 -16.13
C HIS A 110 -21.55 12.77 -14.83
N LEU A 111 -20.86 13.15 -13.75
CA LEU A 111 -20.88 12.40 -12.48
C LEU A 111 -22.11 12.66 -11.62
N GLU A 112 -22.96 13.63 -11.97
CA GLU A 112 -24.26 13.84 -11.29
C GLU A 112 -25.33 12.85 -11.77
N ASP A 113 -25.11 12.19 -12.91
CA ASP A 113 -26.01 11.19 -13.47
C ASP A 113 -25.78 9.82 -12.79
N GLU A 114 -26.81 9.31 -12.12
CA GLU A 114 -26.74 8.04 -11.39
C GLU A 114 -26.49 6.82 -12.30
N GLN A 115 -27.00 6.85 -13.54
CA GLN A 115 -26.79 5.78 -14.51
C GLN A 115 -25.34 5.75 -14.97
N ILE A 116 -24.76 6.92 -15.25
CA ILE A 116 -23.34 7.06 -15.58
C ILE A 116 -22.47 6.61 -14.41
N LEU A 117 -22.81 7.01 -13.18
CA LEU A 117 -22.10 6.56 -11.99
C LEU A 117 -22.16 5.03 -11.81
N SER A 118 -23.30 4.41 -12.12
CA SER A 118 -23.47 2.95 -12.08
C SER A 118 -22.54 2.27 -13.09
N GLU A 119 -22.50 2.75 -14.33
CA GLU A 119 -21.62 2.21 -15.38
C GLU A 119 -20.13 2.39 -15.03
N ILE A 120 -19.74 3.54 -14.48
CA ILE A 120 -18.36 3.77 -14.02
C ILE A 120 -17.97 2.77 -12.92
N LYS A 121 -18.86 2.54 -11.94
CA LYS A 121 -18.62 1.55 -10.88
C LYS A 121 -18.50 0.14 -11.45
N ALA A 122 -19.38 -0.22 -12.37
CA ALA A 122 -19.35 -1.51 -13.06
C ALA A 122 -18.05 -1.68 -13.86
N LEU A 123 -17.57 -0.63 -14.55
CA LEU A 123 -16.32 -0.64 -15.29
C LEU A 123 -15.13 -0.99 -14.37
N PHE A 124 -14.98 -0.32 -13.22
CA PHE A 124 -13.89 -0.62 -12.29
C PHE A 124 -13.94 -2.05 -11.78
N TYR A 125 -15.13 -2.52 -11.39
CA TYR A 125 -15.32 -3.88 -10.90
C TYR A 125 -14.98 -4.92 -12.00
N ASN A 126 -15.61 -4.79 -13.16
CA ASN A 126 -15.47 -5.71 -14.28
C ASN A 126 -14.03 -5.75 -14.82
N SER A 127 -13.30 -4.64 -14.78
CA SER A 127 -11.90 -4.59 -15.23
C SER A 127 -11.00 -5.53 -14.44
N ILE A 128 -11.14 -5.55 -13.11
CA ILE A 128 -10.32 -6.43 -12.25
C ILE A 128 -10.84 -7.86 -12.31
N GLU A 129 -12.16 -8.04 -12.30
CA GLU A 129 -12.78 -9.37 -12.39
C GLU A 129 -12.45 -10.08 -13.69
N TYR A 130 -12.43 -9.37 -14.81
CA TYR A 130 -12.01 -9.92 -16.09
C TYR A 130 -10.55 -10.41 -16.06
N CYS A 131 -9.69 -9.68 -15.35
CA CYS A 131 -8.28 -10.02 -15.27
C CYS A 131 -7.99 -11.17 -14.30
N LYS A 132 -8.92 -11.53 -13.41
CA LYS A 132 -8.67 -12.41 -12.26
C LYS A 132 -8.01 -13.72 -12.66
N ASN A 133 -7.02 -14.12 -11.87
CA ASN A 133 -6.42 -15.44 -12.00
C ASN A 133 -5.79 -15.84 -10.66
N GLU A 134 -5.86 -17.12 -10.31
CA GLU A 134 -5.20 -17.66 -9.10
C GLU A 134 -3.67 -17.58 -9.20
N ASN A 135 -3.13 -17.69 -10.42
CA ASN A 135 -1.71 -17.50 -10.65
C ASN A 135 -1.38 -16.00 -10.77
N ARG A 136 -0.52 -15.51 -9.87
CA ARG A 136 -0.10 -14.11 -9.79
C ARG A 136 0.48 -13.57 -11.11
N ASP A 137 1.32 -14.34 -11.80
CA ASP A 137 1.99 -13.88 -13.02
C ASP A 137 1.00 -13.78 -14.19
N LYS A 138 0.03 -14.71 -14.25
CA LYS A 138 -1.09 -14.62 -15.19
C LYS A 138 -2.01 -13.45 -14.87
N PHE A 139 -2.35 -13.23 -13.60
CA PHE A 139 -3.16 -12.08 -13.18
C PHE A 139 -2.50 -10.75 -13.60
N PHE A 140 -1.19 -10.62 -13.37
CA PHE A 140 -0.42 -9.46 -13.82
C PHE A 140 -0.40 -9.31 -15.34
N THR A 141 -0.18 -10.40 -16.07
CA THR A 141 -0.18 -10.40 -17.54
C THR A 141 -1.53 -9.95 -18.11
N ASN A 142 -2.63 -10.44 -17.54
CA ASN A 142 -3.98 -10.03 -17.92
C ASN A 142 -4.20 -8.53 -17.68
N LEU A 143 -3.82 -8.02 -16.50
CA LEU A 143 -3.90 -6.59 -16.19
C LEU A 143 -3.07 -5.75 -17.18
N TYR A 144 -1.87 -6.21 -17.55
CA TYR A 144 -1.02 -5.52 -18.51
C TYR A 144 -1.68 -5.44 -19.89
N ILE A 145 -2.21 -6.56 -20.39
CA ILE A 145 -2.89 -6.64 -21.69
C ILE A 145 -4.15 -5.76 -21.69
N PHE A 146 -4.99 -5.87 -20.65
CA PHE A 146 -6.21 -5.08 -20.53
C PHE A 146 -5.94 -3.57 -20.49
N ASN A 147 -4.93 -3.15 -19.71
CA ASN A 147 -4.53 -1.74 -19.69
C ASN A 147 -3.98 -1.24 -21.04
N ASN A 148 -3.32 -2.11 -21.82
CA ASN A 148 -2.87 -1.74 -23.16
C ASN A 148 -4.05 -1.64 -24.14
N PHE A 149 -5.04 -2.54 -24.03
CA PHE A 149 -6.27 -2.45 -24.81
C PHE A 149 -6.99 -1.11 -24.58
N LEU A 150 -7.13 -0.67 -23.32
CA LEU A 150 -7.74 0.62 -22.99
C LEU A 150 -6.97 1.85 -23.50
N LYS A 151 -5.71 1.68 -23.91
CA LYS A 151 -4.87 2.76 -24.47
C LYS A 151 -4.89 2.83 -26.00
N ILE A 152 -5.51 1.86 -26.67
CA ILE A 152 -5.68 1.89 -28.13
C ILE A 152 -6.62 3.07 -28.43
N LYS A 153 -6.11 4.04 -29.19
CA LYS A 153 -6.86 5.20 -29.66
C LYS A 153 -7.58 4.90 -30.96
#